data_AF-A0AAV0UIT4-F1
#
_entry.id   AF-A0AAV0UIT4-F1
#
_cell.length_a   1.000
_cell.length_b   1.000
_cell.length_c   1.000
_cell.angle_alpha   90.00
_cell.angle_beta   90.00
_cell.angle_gamma   90.00
#
_symmetry.space_group_name_H-M   'P 1'
#
loop_
_entity.id
_entity.type
_entity.pdbx_description
1 polymer ?
#
loop_
_entity_poly.entity_id
_entity_poly.type
_entity_poly.pdbx_seq_one_letter_code
_entity_poly.pdbx_strand_id
1 'polypeptide(L)'
;MGEELPVDDCVACSDGGYQEYCLTVMHFALDKEVKLVVKKTGGNLCQLNSDTVQFYPSMLLTDDKAVEAIETYFPSIAERVNHDTTLMQECTVCFGEMEITGLAFPS
;
A
#
# COMPACT_ATOMS: atom_id res chain seq x y z
N MET A 1 6.66 17.20 -15.81
CA MET A 1 5.56 17.20 -14.82
C MET A 1 5.12 15.77 -14.69
N GLY A 2 5.38 15.12 -13.56
CA GLY A 2 4.84 13.79 -13.29
C GLY A 2 3.45 13.95 -12.69
N GLU A 3 2.47 13.20 -13.18
CA GLU A 3 1.22 13.00 -12.45
C GLU A 3 1.43 11.90 -11.42
N GLU A 4 1.24 12.27 -10.15
CA GLU A 4 1.17 11.35 -9.02
C GLU A 4 -0.22 10.70 -9.03
N LEU A 5 -0.28 9.39 -9.20
CA LEU A 5 -1.51 8.60 -9.03
C LEU A 5 -1.48 7.88 -7.68
N PRO A 6 -2.63 7.78 -7.00
CA PRO A 6 -2.72 7.30 -5.62
C PRO A 6 -2.27 5.84 -5.53
N VAL A 7 -1.36 5.61 -4.61
CA VAL A 7 -0.82 4.27 -4.32
C VAL A 7 -1.76 3.60 -3.33
N ASP A 8 -2.62 2.73 -3.84
CA ASP A 8 -3.62 2.01 -3.05
C ASP A 8 -2.99 0.84 -2.26
N ASP A 9 -2.08 1.15 -1.35
CA ASP A 9 -1.02 0.22 -0.95
C ASP A 9 -1.22 -0.58 0.36
N CYS A 10 -2.14 -0.24 1.26
CA CYS A 10 -2.09 -0.80 2.63
C CYS A 10 -3.43 -1.31 3.20
N VAL A 11 -4.29 -1.89 2.37
CA VAL A 11 -5.54 -2.53 2.84
C VAL A 11 -5.44 -4.06 2.78
N ALA A 12 -5.82 -4.74 3.86
CA ALA A 12 -6.03 -6.18 3.90
C ALA A 12 -7.55 -6.45 3.92
N CYS A 13 -8.09 -7.14 2.92
CA CYS A 13 -9.53 -7.45 2.78
C CYS A 13 -9.74 -8.94 2.46
N SER A 14 -10.90 -9.49 2.83
CA SER A 14 -11.33 -10.87 2.55
C SER A 14 -11.40 -11.21 1.05
N ASP A 15 -11.65 -10.22 0.19
CA ASP A 15 -11.61 -10.35 -1.28
C ASP A 15 -10.18 -10.31 -1.89
N GLY A 16 -9.14 -10.45 -1.06
CA GLY A 16 -7.77 -10.56 -1.53
C GLY A 16 -7.13 -9.20 -1.83
N GLY A 17 -7.20 -8.27 -0.87
CA GLY A 17 -6.46 -7.01 -0.90
C GLY A 17 -5.04 -7.19 -1.46
N TYR A 18 -4.51 -6.18 -2.17
CA TYR A 18 -3.33 -6.33 -3.05
C TYR A 18 -2.20 -7.13 -2.40
N GLN A 19 -1.98 -8.35 -2.90
CA GLN A 19 -0.92 -9.26 -2.46
C GLN A 19 0.47 -8.81 -2.93
N GLU A 20 0.50 -8.02 -4.00
CA GLU A 20 1.70 -7.51 -4.66
C GLU A 20 1.40 -6.16 -5.31
N TYR A 21 2.32 -5.22 -5.18
CA TYR A 21 2.24 -3.88 -5.78
C TYR A 21 3.61 -3.41 -6.26
N CYS A 22 3.62 -2.48 -7.22
CA CYS A 22 4.83 -1.93 -7.83
C CYS A 22 5.05 -0.48 -7.39
N LEU A 23 6.13 -0.24 -6.65
CA LEU A 23 6.60 1.11 -6.33
C LEU A 23 7.57 1.59 -7.40
N THR A 24 7.41 2.84 -7.86
CA THR A 24 8.42 3.51 -8.70
C THR A 24 9.07 4.60 -7.86
N VAL A 25 10.35 4.44 -7.55
CA VAL A 25 11.12 5.40 -6.75
C VAL A 25 11.99 6.23 -7.69
N MET A 26 11.81 7.55 -7.65
CA MET A 26 12.56 8.48 -8.51
C MET A 26 13.60 9.25 -7.71
N HIS A 27 14.85 9.19 -8.15
CA HIS A 27 15.94 10.00 -7.62
C HIS A 27 16.11 11.27 -8.45
N PHE A 28 15.42 12.35 -8.04
CA PHE A 28 15.38 13.63 -8.76
C PHE A 28 16.75 14.19 -9.15
N ALA A 29 17.72 14.17 -8.23
CA ALA A 29 19.04 14.74 -8.50
C ALA A 29 19.88 13.93 -9.51
N LEU A 30 19.51 12.68 -9.77
CA LEU A 30 20.17 11.81 -10.74
C LEU A 30 19.31 11.57 -11.98
N ASP A 31 18.09 12.11 -12.01
CA ASP A 31 17.06 11.91 -13.04
C ASP A 31 16.87 10.43 -13.40
N LYS A 32 16.71 9.59 -12.37
CA LYS A 32 16.62 8.13 -12.50
C LYS A 32 15.48 7.55 -11.70
N GLU A 33 14.90 6.47 -12.21
CA GLU A 33 13.86 5.72 -11.53
C GLU A 33 14.26 4.25 -11.32
N VAL A 34 13.75 3.66 -10.24
CA VAL A 34 13.83 2.23 -9.98
C VAL A 34 12.44 1.71 -9.65
N LYS A 35 12.08 0.58 -10.26
CA LYS A 35 10.84 -0.13 -9.97
C LYS A 35 11.11 -1.23 -8.95
N LEU A 36 10.34 -1.23 -7.88
CA LEU A 36 10.37 -2.23 -6.82
C LEU A 36 9.04 -2.96 -6.82
N VAL A 37 9.11 -4.28 -6.84
CA VAL A 37 7.96 -5.14 -6.62
C VAL A 37 7.92 -5.47 -5.13
N VAL A 38 6.86 -5.05 -4.45
CA VAL A 38 6.65 -5.30 -3.03
C VAL A 38 5.52 -6.30 -2.88
N LYS A 39 5.76 -7.37 -2.13
CA LYS A 39 4.76 -8.39 -1.82
C LYS A 39 4.34 -8.25 -0.36
N LYS A 40 3.06 -8.41 -0.06
CA LYS A 40 2.60 -8.54 1.33
C LYS A 40 2.85 -9.96 1.80
N THR A 41 3.26 -10.10 3.06
CA THR A 41 3.10 -11.38 3.77
C THR A 41 1.60 -11.54 4.02
N GLY A 42 1.00 -12.68 3.65
CA GLY A 42 -0.44 -12.92 3.80
C GLY A 42 -0.94 -13.04 5.25
N GLY A 43 -0.32 -12.34 6.20
CA GLY A 43 -0.63 -12.34 7.64
C GLY A 43 -1.33 -11.07 8.12
N ASN A 44 -1.81 -11.11 9.37
CA ASN A 44 -2.70 -10.12 9.98
C ASN A 44 -2.06 -8.74 10.33
N LEU A 45 -0.88 -8.41 9.82
CA LEU A 45 -0.07 -7.29 10.33
C LEU A 45 0.50 -6.32 9.26
N CYS A 46 -0.08 -6.29 8.05
CA CYS A 46 0.40 -5.43 6.95
C CYS A 46 1.92 -5.49 6.72
N GLN A 47 2.53 -6.63 7.04
CA GLN A 47 3.96 -6.83 6.92
C GLN A 47 4.32 -7.07 5.46
N LEU A 48 5.40 -6.45 5.00
CA LEU A 48 5.93 -6.60 3.66
C LEU A 48 6.96 -7.74 3.64
N ASN A 49 6.97 -8.49 2.55
CA ASN A 49 8.00 -9.46 2.21
C ASN A 49 9.00 -8.80 1.28
N SER A 50 9.89 -7.99 1.84
CA SER A 50 10.94 -7.28 1.11
C SER A 50 12.15 -7.03 2.01
N ASP A 51 13.35 -7.23 1.46
CA ASP A 51 14.61 -6.87 2.11
C ASP A 51 14.98 -5.39 1.88
N THR A 52 14.30 -4.72 0.93
CA THR A 52 14.60 -3.36 0.47
C THR A 52 13.62 -2.34 1.04
N VAL A 53 12.36 -2.75 1.22
CA VAL A 53 11.27 -1.90 1.71
C VAL A 53 10.80 -2.45 3.05
N GLN A 54 10.96 -1.65 4.10
CA GLN A 54 10.45 -1.95 5.42
C GLN A 54 9.26 -1.03 5.71
N PHE A 55 8.18 -1.61 6.21
CA PHE A 55 7.01 -0.86 6.64
C PHE A 55 6.81 -1.05 8.14
N TYR A 56 6.73 0.06 8.85
CA TYR A 56 6.61 0.13 10.30
C TYR A 56 5.21 0.62 10.65
N PRO A 57 4.23 -0.29 10.84
CA PRO A 57 2.87 0.10 11.18
C PRO A 57 2.84 0.79 12.54
N SER A 58 2.28 1.99 12.59
CA SER A 58 2.10 2.80 13.79
C SER A 58 0.62 2.93 14.20
N MET A 59 -0.30 2.76 13.26
CA MET A 59 -1.74 2.80 13.49
C MET A 59 -2.46 1.76 12.62
N LEU A 60 -3.50 1.16 13.21
CA LEU A 60 -4.38 0.17 12.60
C LEU A 60 -5.81 0.70 12.66
N LEU A 61 -6.49 0.74 11.52
CA LEU A 61 -7.91 1.06 11.43
C LEU A 61 -8.69 -0.20 11.04
N THR A 62 -9.83 -0.41 11.71
CA THR A 62 -10.78 -1.49 11.50
C THR A 62 -12.20 -0.93 11.46
N ASP A 63 -13.17 -1.75 11.06
CA ASP A 63 -14.60 -1.42 11.10
C ASP A 63 -14.90 -0.12 10.32
N ASP A 64 -15.75 0.76 10.85
CA ASP A 64 -16.16 2.01 10.21
C ASP A 64 -14.97 2.93 9.85
N LYS A 65 -13.88 2.88 10.62
CA LYS A 65 -12.68 3.68 10.33
C LYS A 65 -11.88 3.11 9.16
N ALA A 66 -11.90 1.79 8.97
CA ALA A 66 -11.33 1.18 7.79
C ALA A 66 -12.15 1.56 6.55
N VAL A 67 -13.49 1.54 6.63
CA VAL A 67 -14.37 1.97 5.54
C VAL A 67 -14.08 3.41 5.12
N GLU A 68 -14.05 4.34 6.08
CA GLU A 68 -13.78 5.76 5.81
C GLU A 68 -12.41 5.96 5.14
N ALA A 69 -11.38 5.24 5.62
CA ALA A 69 -10.06 5.30 5.04
C ALA A 69 -10.02 4.69 3.62
N ILE A 70 -10.71 3.57 3.38
CA ILE A 70 -10.78 2.91 2.07
C ILE A 70 -11.44 3.82 1.05
N GLU A 71 -12.58 4.42 1.38
CA GLU A 71 -13.28 5.37 0.50
C GLU A 71 -12.46 6.61 0.18
N THR A 72 -11.69 7.10 1.16
CA THR A 72 -10.93 8.36 1.01
C THR A 72 -9.61 8.16 0.27
N TYR A 73 -8.87 7.11 0.62
CA TYR A 73 -7.48 6.93 0.21
C TYR A 73 -7.25 5.76 -0.73
N PHE A 74 -8.22 4.84 -0.84
CA PHE A 74 -8.09 3.62 -1.62
C PHE A 74 -9.27 3.42 -2.60
N PRO A 75 -9.57 4.41 -3.47
CA PRO A 75 -10.77 4.40 -4.29
C PRO A 75 -10.86 3.19 -5.22
N SER A 76 -9.74 2.62 -5.70
CA SER A 76 -9.81 1.42 -6.55
C SER A 76 -10.27 0.17 -5.78
N ILE A 77 -10.01 0.13 -4.47
CA ILE A 77 -10.48 -0.94 -3.59
C ILE A 77 -11.98 -0.76 -3.34
N ALA A 78 -12.41 0.46 -3.01
CA ALA A 78 -13.81 0.80 -2.84
C ALA A 78 -14.63 0.46 -4.10
N GLU A 79 -14.15 0.85 -5.28
CA GLU A 79 -14.80 0.54 -6.56
C GLU A 79 -14.87 -0.98 -6.83
N ARG A 80 -13.81 -1.73 -6.52
CA ARG A 80 -13.77 -3.18 -6.76
C ARG A 80 -14.82 -3.94 -5.96
N VAL A 81 -15.07 -3.50 -4.73
CA VAL A 81 -16.13 -4.06 -3.87
C VAL A 81 -17.46 -3.31 -4.04
N ASN A 82 -17.59 -2.46 -5.07
CA ASN A 82 -18.78 -1.68 -5.37
C ASN A 82 -19.30 -0.87 -4.17
N HIS A 83 -18.37 -0.28 -3.42
CA HIS A 83 -18.64 0.49 -2.20
C HIS A 83 -19.43 -0.30 -1.14
N ASP A 84 -19.32 -1.63 -1.13
CA ASP A 84 -19.96 -2.45 -0.11
C ASP A 84 -19.26 -2.29 1.24
N THR A 85 -19.89 -1.50 2.10
CA THR A 85 -19.41 -1.23 3.46
C THR A 85 -19.23 -2.49 4.31
N THR A 86 -20.01 -3.54 4.09
CA THR A 86 -19.91 -4.77 4.90
C THR A 86 -18.62 -5.52 4.58
N LEU A 87 -18.21 -5.55 3.31
CA LEU A 87 -16.93 -6.12 2.88
C LEU A 87 -15.75 -5.26 3.34
N MET A 88 -15.90 -3.93 3.29
CA MET A 88 -14.84 -3.01 3.74
C MET A 88 -14.62 -3.01 5.26
N GLN A 89 -15.65 -3.29 6.06
CA GLN A 89 -15.54 -3.43 7.52
C GLN A 89 -14.69 -4.64 7.93
N GLU A 90 -14.64 -5.69 7.11
CA GLU A 90 -13.77 -6.85 7.33
C GLU A 90 -12.30 -6.51 7.04
N CYS A 91 -12.02 -5.33 6.46
CA CYS A 91 -10.67 -4.94 6.12
C CYS A 91 -9.92 -4.31 7.30
N THR A 92 -8.60 -4.46 7.28
CA THR A 92 -7.68 -3.72 8.14
C THR A 92 -6.85 -2.77 7.29
N VAL A 93 -6.83 -1.50 7.65
CA VAL A 93 -5.99 -0.47 7.02
C VAL A 93 -4.85 -0.11 7.96
N CYS A 94 -3.63 -0.18 7.45
CA CYS A 94 -2.44 0.14 8.24
C CYS A 94 -1.82 1.46 7.80
N PHE A 95 -1.52 2.31 8.78
CA PHE A 95 -0.73 3.52 8.60
C PHE A 95 0.60 3.35 9.31
N GLY A 96 1.66 3.85 8.69
CA GLY A 96 3.01 3.63 9.17
C GLY A 96 4.05 4.36 8.34
N GLU A 97 5.28 4.35 8.83
CA GLU A 97 6.42 4.83 8.08
C GLU A 97 6.94 3.74 7.15
N MET A 98 7.39 4.15 5.96
CA MET A 98 8.05 3.26 5.02
C MET A 98 9.51 3.70 4.89
N GLU A 99 10.42 2.78 5.17
CA GLU A 99 11.85 2.98 4.97
C GLU A 99 12.31 2.17 3.76
N ILE A 100 13.00 2.82 2.85
CA ILE A 100 13.55 2.18 1.65
C ILE A 100 15.08 2.26 1.73
N THR A 101 15.73 1.10 1.78
CA THR A 101 17.20 1.01 1.94
C THR A 101 17.80 0.18 0.82
N GLY A 102 19.09 0.40 0.52
CA GLY A 102 19.82 -0.44 -0.44
C GLY A 102 19.38 -0.33 -1.90
N LEU A 103 18.62 0.71 -2.27
CA LEU A 103 18.22 0.97 -3.66
C LEU A 103 19.43 1.29 -4.55
N ALA A 104 19.67 0.44 -5.55
CA ALA A 104 20.66 0.69 -6.59
C ALA A 104 19.99 1.38 -7.78
N PHE A 105 20.30 2.66 -7.99
CA PHE A 105 19.89 3.36 -9.20
C PHE A 105 20.82 2.97 -10.37
N PRO A 106 20.27 2.71 -11.58
CA PRO A 106 21.09 2.38 -12.74
C PRO A 106 22.14 3.46 -13.00
N SER A 107 23.35 3.08 -13.43
CA SER A 107 24.46 4.02 -13.73
C SER A 107 24.22 4.81 -15.01
#